data_AF-A0A1A7KEC4-F1
#
_entry.id   AF-A0A1A7KEC4-F1
#
_cell.length_a   1.000
_cell.length_b   1.000
_cell.length_c   1.000
_cell.angle_alpha   90.00
_cell.angle_beta   90.00
_cell.angle_gamma   90.00
#
_symmetry.space_group_name_H-M   'P 1'
#
loop_
_entity.id
_entity.type
_entity.pdbx_description
1 polymer ?
#
loop_
_entity_poly.entity_id
_entity_poly.type
_entity_poly.pdbx_seq_one_letter_code
_entity_poly.pdbx_strand_id
1 'polypeptide(L)'
;MKYLRFVILFIVFIGMVIYLSTTGTKEYTENNKILKNGVVFGGTVADIKISNNHGFGILSVNVSNSTVKEFSKKLEHGIYPYQINGNQAEIYLPIFIERQIGDSVKLDSDKQIIYYKGKKSKDEGEVYIITEPTDIDFVKENTLFK
;
A
#
# COMPACT_ATOMS: atom_id res chain seq x y z
N MET A 1 -49.78 12.68 -6.19
CA MET A 1 -48.49 12.97 -5.52
C MET A 1 -47.38 13.16 -6.56
N LYS A 2 -47.13 14.40 -7.00
CA LYS A 2 -46.28 14.72 -8.17
C LYS A 2 -44.79 14.37 -7.98
N TYR A 3 -44.37 14.19 -6.72
CA TYR A 3 -42.97 13.93 -6.35
C TYR A 3 -42.69 12.51 -5.83
N LEU A 4 -43.72 11.67 -5.65
CA LEU A 4 -43.56 10.33 -5.05
C LEU A 4 -42.58 9.45 -5.83
N ARG A 5 -42.60 9.52 -7.16
CA ARG A 5 -41.65 8.80 -8.02
C ARG A 5 -40.19 9.21 -7.78
N PHE A 6 -39.94 10.48 -7.48
CA PHE A 6 -38.59 10.97 -7.20
C PHE A 6 -38.12 10.55 -5.80
N VAL A 7 -39.03 10.50 -4.82
CA VAL A 7 -38.74 9.97 -3.49
C VAL A 7 -38.36 8.49 -3.55
N ILE A 8 -39.10 7.68 -4.33
CA ILE A 8 -38.79 6.25 -4.51
C ILE A 8 -37.44 6.07 -5.19
N LEU A 9 -37.16 6.81 -6.27
CA LEU A 9 -35.85 6.74 -6.95
C LEU A 9 -34.70 7.15 -6.03
N PHE A 10 -34.91 8.15 -5.19
CA PHE A 10 -33.89 8.60 -4.22
C PHE A 10 -33.60 7.53 -3.15
N ILE A 11 -34.63 6.84 -2.65
CA ILE A 11 -34.45 5.73 -1.70
C ILE A 11 -33.68 4.57 -2.35
N VAL A 12 -34.00 4.22 -3.60
CA VAL A 12 -33.28 3.18 -4.35
C VAL A 12 -31.82 3.59 -4.58
N PHE A 13 -31.56 4.85 -4.95
CA PHE A 13 -30.21 5.37 -5.11
C PHE A 13 -29.42 5.30 -3.81
N ILE A 14 -29.99 5.73 -2.68
CA ILE A 14 -29.36 5.60 -1.36
C ILE A 14 -29.04 4.14 -1.05
N GLY A 15 -30.01 3.24 -1.27
CA GLY A 15 -29.80 1.79 -1.06
C GLY A 15 -28.65 1.24 -1.90
N MET A 16 -28.56 1.63 -3.17
CA MET A 16 -27.47 1.24 -4.08
C MET A 16 -26.12 1.78 -3.60
N VAL A 17 -26.03 3.04 -3.19
CA VAL A 17 -24.80 3.66 -2.67
C VAL A 17 -24.32 2.96 -1.39
N ILE A 18 -25.23 2.63 -0.48
CA ILE A 18 -24.90 1.89 0.74
C ILE A 18 -24.42 0.48 0.40
N TYR A 19 -25.09 -0.21 -0.54
CA TYR A 19 -24.69 -1.55 -0.95
C TYR A 19 -23.29 -1.58 -1.60
N LEU A 20 -23.01 -0.66 -2.53
CA LEU A 20 -21.72 -0.59 -3.21
C LEU A 20 -20.59 -0.23 -2.24
N SER A 21 -20.80 0.74 -1.33
CA SER A 21 -19.79 1.15 -0.36
C SER A 21 -19.47 0.05 0.67
N THR A 22 -20.48 -0.67 1.16
CA THR A 22 -20.29 -1.79 2.10
C THR A 22 -19.63 -3.00 1.45
N THR A 23 -19.88 -3.24 0.16
CA THR A 23 -19.25 -4.36 -0.56
C THR A 23 -17.77 -4.05 -0.84
N GLY A 24 -17.45 -2.86 -1.35
CA GLY A 24 -16.06 -2.47 -1.62
C GLY A 24 -15.18 -2.41 -0.37
N THR A 25 -15.71 -1.92 0.76
CA THR A 25 -14.96 -1.90 2.04
C THR A 25 -14.69 -3.29 2.58
N LYS A 26 -15.65 -4.23 2.44
CA LYS A 26 -15.45 -5.62 2.82
C LYS A 26 -14.38 -6.29 1.96
N GLU A 27 -14.45 -6.13 0.64
CA GLU A 27 -13.48 -6.71 -0.29
C GLU A 27 -12.07 -6.19 -0.03
N TYR A 28 -11.92 -4.87 0.18
CA TYR A 28 -10.65 -4.26 0.57
C TYR A 28 -10.10 -4.84 1.88
N THR A 29 -10.96 -4.99 2.89
CA THR A 29 -10.57 -5.54 4.19
C THR A 29 -10.16 -7.00 4.09
N GLU A 30 -10.93 -7.83 3.35
CA GLU A 30 -10.65 -9.25 3.15
C GLU A 30 -9.34 -9.46 2.37
N ASN A 31 -9.14 -8.74 1.27
CA ASN A 31 -7.92 -8.85 0.46
C ASN A 31 -6.69 -8.45 1.26
N ASN A 32 -6.79 -7.44 2.11
CA ASN A 32 -5.67 -7.00 2.94
C ASN A 32 -5.41 -7.88 4.18
N LYS A 33 -6.30 -8.83 4.54
CA LYS A 33 -6.03 -9.75 5.68
C LYS A 33 -4.72 -10.52 5.52
N ILE A 34 -4.33 -10.83 4.29
CA ILE A 34 -3.09 -11.57 3.98
C ILE A 34 -1.82 -10.79 4.30
N LEU A 35 -1.94 -9.48 4.56
CA LEU A 35 -0.86 -8.64 5.07
C LEU A 35 -0.55 -8.92 6.54
N LYS A 36 -1.48 -9.50 7.32
CA LYS A 36 -1.25 -9.89 8.71
C LYS A 36 -0.39 -11.14 8.78
N ASN A 37 0.89 -10.97 8.48
CA ASN A 37 1.86 -12.05 8.30
C ASN A 37 3.09 -11.92 9.22
N GLY A 38 3.05 -11.02 10.21
CA GLY A 38 4.11 -10.86 11.22
C GLY A 38 5.38 -10.16 10.71
N VAL A 39 5.39 -9.66 9.48
CA VAL A 39 6.53 -8.91 8.95
C VAL A 39 6.55 -7.50 9.53
N VAL A 40 7.62 -7.17 10.23
CA VAL A 40 7.90 -5.82 10.71
C VAL A 40 9.35 -5.52 10.40
N PHE A 41 9.61 -4.47 9.64
CA PHE A 41 10.97 -4.06 9.31
C PHE A 41 11.11 -2.55 9.28
N GLY A 42 12.34 -2.08 9.43
CA GLY A 42 12.67 -0.68 9.40
C GLY A 42 14.09 -0.46 8.93
N GLY A 43 14.34 0.78 8.51
CA GLY A 43 15.57 1.12 7.85
C GLY A 43 15.60 2.55 7.37
N THR A 44 16.56 2.82 6.50
CA THR A 44 16.77 4.14 5.90
C THR A 44 16.52 4.08 4.41
N VAL A 45 15.79 5.05 3.87
CA VAL A 45 15.54 5.17 2.43
C VAL A 45 16.87 5.36 1.70
N ALA A 46 17.16 4.46 0.78
CA ALA A 46 18.38 4.41 -0.01
C ALA A 46 18.16 4.96 -1.43
N ASP A 47 17.00 4.70 -2.02
CA ASP A 47 16.63 5.15 -3.36
C ASP A 47 15.10 5.30 -3.46
N ILE A 48 14.65 6.14 -4.40
CA ILE A 48 13.23 6.44 -4.63
C ILE A 48 12.97 6.47 -6.13
N LYS A 49 12.07 5.60 -6.61
CA LYS A 49 11.58 5.61 -7.99
C LYS A 49 10.09 5.92 -7.99
N ILE A 50 9.68 6.97 -8.70
CA ILE A 50 8.28 7.40 -8.75
C ILE A 50 7.76 7.16 -10.17
N SER A 51 6.62 6.49 -10.28
CA SER A 51 5.90 6.31 -11.54
C SER A 51 5.13 7.58 -11.91
N ASN A 52 4.79 7.73 -13.18
CA ASN A 52 3.90 8.80 -13.63
C ASN A 52 2.42 8.53 -13.28
N ASN A 53 2.11 7.44 -12.57
CA ASN A 53 0.76 7.04 -12.19
C ASN A 53 0.46 7.41 -10.74
N HIS A 54 -0.35 8.45 -10.51
CA HIS A 54 -0.87 8.85 -9.19
C HIS A 54 0.15 8.92 -8.04
N GLY A 55 1.45 9.13 -8.34
CA GLY A 55 2.51 9.17 -7.34
C GLY A 55 2.90 7.81 -6.75
N PHE A 56 2.47 6.69 -7.36
CA PHE A 56 2.92 5.35 -7.00
C PHE A 56 4.43 5.22 -7.21
N GLY A 57 5.14 4.57 -6.28
CA GLY A 57 6.59 4.41 -6.40
C GLY A 57 7.18 3.25 -5.62
N ILE A 58 8.48 3.06 -5.83
CA ILE A 58 9.33 2.08 -5.14
C ILE A 58 10.29 2.83 -4.23
N LEU A 59 10.21 2.54 -2.93
CA LEU A 59 11.18 2.96 -1.94
C LEU A 59 12.15 1.82 -1.67
N SER A 60 13.42 2.01 -2.06
CA SER A 60 14.49 1.09 -1.67
C SER A 60 14.97 1.45 -0.27
N VAL A 61 15.13 0.46 0.60
CA VAL A 61 15.44 0.63 2.02
C VAL A 61 16.65 -0.20 2.40
N ASN A 62 17.63 0.45 3.03
CA ASN A 62 18.68 -0.25 3.77
C ASN A 62 18.11 -0.68 5.12
N VAL A 63 17.86 -1.97 5.26
CA VAL A 63 17.21 -2.57 6.44
C VAL A 63 18.18 -2.56 7.62
N SER A 64 17.76 -1.95 8.72
CA SER A 64 18.49 -1.95 9.99
C SER A 64 17.92 -2.95 10.99
N ASN A 65 16.61 -3.22 10.90
CA ASN A 65 15.93 -4.25 11.67
C ASN A 65 14.81 -4.90 10.86
N SER A 66 14.59 -6.20 11.07
CA SER A 66 13.48 -6.93 10.47
C SER A 66 13.16 -8.16 11.30
N THR A 67 11.88 -8.53 11.38
CA THR A 67 11.45 -9.81 11.97
C THR A 67 11.79 -11.00 11.08
N VAL A 68 12.00 -10.78 9.78
CA VAL A 68 12.37 -11.80 8.80
C VAL A 68 13.59 -11.37 8.00
N LYS A 69 14.47 -12.31 7.66
CA LYS A 69 15.63 -12.04 6.81
C LYS A 69 15.24 -11.85 5.34
N GLU A 70 14.25 -12.61 4.89
CA GLU A 70 13.80 -12.64 3.50
C GLU A 70 12.27 -12.73 3.47
N PHE A 71 11.67 -12.02 2.53
CA PHE A 71 10.23 -12.09 2.25
C PHE A 71 10.00 -11.82 0.76
N SER A 72 9.54 -12.83 0.04
CA SER A 72 9.15 -12.73 -1.38
C SER A 72 8.01 -13.72 -1.66
N LYS A 73 6.81 -13.39 -1.16
CA LYS A 73 5.62 -14.20 -1.38
C LYS A 73 4.89 -13.74 -2.64
N LYS A 74 4.31 -14.69 -3.36
CA LYS A 74 3.45 -14.44 -4.51
C LYS A 74 1.98 -14.58 -4.11
N LEU A 75 1.13 -13.83 -4.78
CA LEU A 75 -0.32 -13.90 -4.65
C LEU A 75 -0.92 -14.34 -5.98
N GLU A 76 -2.11 -14.95 -5.93
CA GLU A 76 -2.87 -15.26 -7.14
C GLU A 76 -3.33 -13.99 -7.85
N HIS A 77 -3.69 -12.96 -7.08
CA HIS A 77 -4.13 -11.67 -7.56
C HIS A 77 -3.36 -10.55 -6.84
N GLY A 78 -2.75 -9.65 -7.60
CA GLY A 78 -1.93 -8.56 -7.07
C GLY A 78 -0.55 -8.96 -6.56
N ILE A 79 0.11 -8.04 -5.87
CA ILE A 79 1.43 -8.25 -5.25
C ILE A 79 1.47 -7.69 -3.83
N TYR A 80 2.35 -8.25 -3.00
CA TYR A 80 2.66 -7.67 -1.70
C TYR A 80 3.30 -6.28 -1.88
N PRO A 81 3.00 -5.30 -1.00
CA PRO A 81 3.53 -3.95 -1.09
C PRO A 81 4.96 -3.82 -0.55
N TYR A 82 5.65 -4.95 -0.33
CA TYR A 82 7.04 -4.97 0.09
C TYR A 82 7.71 -6.29 -0.24
N GLN A 83 9.03 -6.23 -0.39
CA GLN A 83 9.92 -7.38 -0.53
C GLN A 83 11.19 -7.16 0.29
N ILE A 84 11.72 -8.21 0.90
CA ILE A 84 12.91 -8.13 1.77
C ILE A 84 13.91 -9.19 1.32
N ASN A 85 15.18 -8.80 1.20
CA ASN A 85 16.30 -9.73 0.99
C ASN A 85 17.54 -9.25 1.77
N GLY A 86 17.76 -9.87 2.94
CA GLY A 86 18.88 -9.54 3.81
C GLY A 86 18.80 -8.11 4.32
N ASN A 87 19.79 -7.29 3.95
CA ASN A 87 19.89 -5.90 4.39
C ASN A 87 19.23 -4.90 3.42
N GLN A 88 18.54 -5.39 2.39
CA GLN A 88 17.81 -4.58 1.43
C GLN A 88 16.33 -4.94 1.45
N ALA A 89 15.47 -3.94 1.35
CA ALA A 89 14.05 -4.10 1.15
C ALA A 89 13.54 -3.09 0.14
N GLU A 90 12.40 -3.40 -0.46
CA GLU A 90 11.61 -2.46 -1.25
C GLU A 90 10.22 -2.34 -0.66
N ILE A 91 9.66 -1.14 -0.73
CA ILE A 91 8.26 -0.85 -0.40
C ILE A 91 7.62 -0.21 -1.63
N TYR A 92 6.43 -0.69 -1.96
CA TYR A 92 5.69 -0.34 -3.16
C TYR A 92 4.38 0.34 -2.74
N LEU A 93 4.37 1.66 -2.66
CA LEU A 93 3.20 2.41 -2.22
C LEU A 93 3.18 3.79 -2.89
N PRO A 94 2.02 4.47 -2.91
CA PRO A 94 1.99 5.89 -3.21
C PRO A 94 2.93 6.68 -2.30
N ILE A 95 3.81 7.46 -2.93
CA ILE A 95 4.79 8.28 -2.25
C ILE A 95 4.22 9.70 -2.18
N PHE A 96 3.41 9.93 -1.15
CA PHE A 96 2.91 11.26 -0.84
C PHE A 96 3.97 12.03 -0.01
N ILE A 97 4.17 13.31 -0.34
CA ILE A 97 5.11 14.25 0.33
C ILE A 97 6.58 14.06 -0.08
N GLU A 98 7.41 15.09 0.15
CA GLU A 98 8.87 15.12 -0.05
C GLU A 98 9.59 14.03 0.77
N ARG A 99 9.50 12.78 0.33
CA ARG A 99 10.40 11.70 0.79
C ARG A 99 11.79 11.95 0.24
N GLN A 100 12.77 11.78 1.11
CA GLN A 100 14.16 11.99 0.75
C GLN A 100 15.00 10.77 1.12
N ILE A 101 16.03 10.54 0.33
CA ILE A 101 17.10 9.59 0.67
C ILE A 101 17.66 9.99 2.04
N GLY A 102 17.82 9.02 2.94
CA GLY A 102 18.21 9.23 4.33
C GLY A 102 17.05 9.30 5.33
N ASP A 103 15.80 9.37 4.87
CA ASP A 103 14.64 9.31 5.77
C ASP A 103 14.53 7.92 6.42
N SER A 104 14.02 7.87 7.64
CA SER A 104 13.77 6.59 8.33
C SER A 104 12.36 6.09 8.02
N VAL A 105 12.24 4.79 7.78
CA VAL A 105 10.96 4.12 7.52
C VAL A 105 10.82 2.90 8.42
N LYS A 106 9.57 2.59 8.79
CA LYS A 106 9.21 1.36 9.48
C LYS A 106 7.88 0.85 8.97
N LEU A 107 7.82 -0.37 8.49
CA LEU A 107 6.60 -1.05 8.07
C LEU A 107 6.18 -2.07 9.13
N ASP A 108 4.90 -2.08 9.49
CA ASP A 108 4.26 -3.04 10.39
C ASP A 108 3.07 -3.68 9.67
N SER A 109 3.26 -4.90 9.16
CA SER A 109 2.31 -5.57 8.27
C SER A 109 1.02 -5.99 8.98
N ASP A 110 1.11 -6.37 10.26
CA ASP A 110 -0.06 -6.77 11.07
C ASP A 110 -0.97 -5.58 11.36
N LYS A 111 -0.39 -4.38 11.46
CA LYS A 111 -1.13 -3.11 11.58
C LYS A 111 -1.51 -2.50 10.24
N GLN A 112 -0.94 -3.00 9.13
CA GLN A 112 -1.12 -2.43 7.80
C GLN A 112 -0.71 -0.95 7.73
N ILE A 113 0.34 -0.59 8.47
CA ILE A 113 0.82 0.80 8.57
C ILE A 113 2.31 0.86 8.24
N ILE A 114 2.68 1.90 7.51
CA ILE A 114 4.05 2.35 7.35
C ILE A 114 4.23 3.69 8.03
N TYR A 115 5.27 3.78 8.85
CA TYR A 115 5.68 5.00 9.54
C TYR A 115 6.88 5.59 8.84
N TYR A 116 6.83 6.90 8.65
CA TYR A 116 7.91 7.68 8.05
C TYR A 116 8.40 8.74 9.03
N LYS A 117 9.70 8.96 9.02
CA LYS A 117 10.35 9.99 9.82
C LYS A 117 11.44 10.64 8.99
N GLY A 118 11.12 11.82 8.46
CA GLY A 118 12.07 12.71 7.84
C GLY A 118 12.70 13.68 8.84
N LYS A 119 13.50 14.63 8.34
CA LYS A 119 14.17 15.64 9.19
C LYS A 119 13.20 16.59 9.89
N LYS A 120 12.10 16.94 9.22
CA LYS A 120 11.12 17.95 9.68
C LYS A 120 9.70 17.42 9.80
N SER A 121 9.45 16.17 9.38
CA SER A 121 8.12 15.57 9.33
C SER A 121 8.13 14.17 9.92
N LYS A 122 6.98 13.80 10.47
CA LYS A 122 6.62 12.43 10.83
C LYS A 122 5.21 12.22 10.35
N ASP A 123 4.98 11.07 9.76
CA ASP A 123 3.71 10.76 9.15
C ASP A 123 3.60 9.25 8.93
N GLU A 124 2.39 8.82 8.61
CA GLU A 124 2.02 7.43 8.45
C GLU A 124 1.22 7.24 7.17
N GLY A 125 1.39 6.08 6.56
CA GLY A 125 0.64 5.65 5.39
C GLY A 125 0.03 4.28 5.64
N GLU A 126 -1.02 4.00 4.89
CA GLU A 126 -1.64 2.69 4.86
C GLU A 126 -0.87 1.74 3.94
N VAL A 127 -0.77 0.49 4.34
CA VAL A 127 -0.14 -0.59 3.57
C VAL A 127 -1.25 -1.50 3.06
N TYR A 128 -1.32 -1.68 1.75
CA TYR A 128 -2.36 -2.47 1.10
C TYR A 128 -1.80 -3.28 -0.07
N ILE A 129 -2.48 -4.36 -0.44
CA ILE A 129 -2.13 -5.18 -1.60
C ILE A 129 -2.29 -4.38 -2.87
N ILE A 130 -1.29 -4.46 -3.75
CA ILE A 130 -1.30 -3.72 -5.00
C ILE A 130 -1.98 -4.58 -6.05
N THR A 131 -3.09 -4.08 -6.57
CA THR A 131 -3.92 -4.76 -7.57
C THR A 131 -3.97 -4.05 -8.91
N GLU A 132 -3.54 -2.78 -8.97
CA GLU A 132 -3.55 -1.98 -10.18
C GLU A 132 -2.48 -2.49 -11.17
N PRO A 133 -2.85 -2.95 -12.38
CA PRO A 133 -1.90 -3.52 -13.33
C PRO A 133 -0.73 -2.60 -13.69
N THR A 134 -0.97 -1.29 -13.85
CA THR A 134 0.10 -0.33 -14.19
C THR A 134 1.14 -0.20 -13.08
N ASP A 135 0.72 -0.29 -11.82
CA ASP A 135 1.60 -0.22 -10.66
C ASP A 135 2.41 -1.51 -10.53
N ILE A 136 1.76 -2.66 -10.76
CA ILE A 136 2.41 -3.97 -10.76
C ILE A 136 3.49 -4.04 -11.86
N ASP A 137 3.18 -3.56 -13.06
CA ASP A 137 4.13 -3.57 -14.17
C ASP A 137 5.29 -2.61 -13.92
N PHE A 138 5.03 -1.44 -13.33
CA PHE A 138 6.10 -0.54 -12.89
C PHE A 138 7.04 -1.22 -11.87
N VAL A 139 6.51 -1.97 -10.90
CA VAL A 139 7.32 -2.75 -9.95
C VAL A 139 8.18 -3.78 -10.68
N LYS A 140 7.61 -4.56 -11.60
CA LYS A 140 8.35 -5.59 -12.36
C LYS A 140 9.52 -5.00 -13.16
N GLU A 141 9.34 -3.83 -13.74
CA GLU A 141 10.36 -3.18 -14.56
C GLU A 141 11.48 -2.56 -13.72
N ASN A 142 11.18 -2.12 -12.50
CA ASN A 142 12.05 -1.25 -11.72
C ASN A 142 12.58 -1.86 -10.42
N THR A 143 12.08 -3.03 -9.99
CA THR A 143 12.55 -3.72 -8.80
C THR A 143 14.03 -4.11 -8.87
N LEU A 144 14.70 -4.02 -7.73
CA LEU A 144 16.04 -4.56 -7.51
C LEU A 144 16.05 -6.09 -7.37
N PHE A 145 14.89 -6.71 -7.09
CA PHE A 145 14.75 -8.14 -6.86
C PHE A 145 14.23 -8.85 -8.13
N LYS A 146 15.11 -9.04 -9.11
CA LYS A 146 14.82 -9.79 -10.34
C LYS A 146 14.85 -11.30 -10.13
#